data_AF-A0A967INZ1-F1
#
_entry.id   AF-A0A967INZ1-F1
#
_cell.length_a   1.000
_cell.length_b   1.000
_cell.length_c   1.000
_cell.angle_alpha   90.00
_cell.angle_beta   90.00
_cell.angle_gamma   90.00
#
_symmetry.space_group_name_H-M   'P 1'
#
loop_
_entity.id
_entity.type
_entity.pdbx_description
1 polymer ?
#
loop_
_entity_poly.entity_id
_entity_poly.type
_entity_poly.pdbx_seq_one_letter_code
_entity_poly.pdbx_strand_id
1 'polypeptide(L)'
;MEHSIWQLIIQAGPVVKLVMLLLLFFSVVSWAIIFFKYRYLAAAERENASFFNSFRKARDTASLFAVGKKYVISPMSNVYRAVFTDIELERADNDEIRRSLKRFETLESAKLERHLGFLATTGSTTPFIGLFGTVWGIMDSFRGIG
;
A
#
# COMPACT_ATOMS: atom_id res chain seq x y z
N MET A 1 32.73 -26.68 18.74
CA MET A 1 32.52 -25.68 17.67
C MET A 1 31.25 -26.08 16.97
N GLU A 2 30.24 -25.19 17.02
CA GLU A 2 28.93 -25.19 16.36
C GLU A 2 27.95 -24.56 17.38
N HIS A 3 28.18 -23.30 17.77
CA HIS A 3 27.11 -22.49 18.36
C HIS A 3 26.15 -22.16 17.23
N SER A 4 25.35 -23.15 16.84
CA SER A 4 24.40 -23.00 15.74
C SER A 4 23.40 -21.90 16.14
N ILE A 5 23.08 -20.99 15.23
CA ILE A 5 22.13 -19.89 15.46
C ILE A 5 20.81 -20.41 16.06
N TRP A 6 20.43 -21.63 15.66
CA TRP A 6 19.31 -22.37 16.23
C TRP A 6 19.39 -22.60 17.73
N GLN A 7 20.56 -22.96 18.27
CA GLN A 7 20.73 -23.15 19.71
C GLN A 7 20.60 -21.83 20.48
N LEU A 8 21.10 -20.72 19.94
CA LEU A 8 20.95 -19.39 20.54
C LEU A 8 19.47 -18.98 20.63
N ILE A 9 18.69 -19.25 19.58
CA ILE A 9 17.25 -19.01 19.56
C ILE A 9 16.51 -19.92 20.55
N ILE A 10 16.90 -21.19 20.65
CA ILE A 10 16.29 -22.16 21.57
C ILE A 10 16.60 -21.81 23.04
N GLN A 11 17.79 -21.29 23.32
CA GLN A 11 18.19 -20.86 24.67
C GLN A 11 17.58 -19.52 25.10
N ALA A 12 17.10 -18.71 24.15
CA ALA A 12 16.48 -17.44 24.47
C ALA A 12 15.20 -17.60 25.33
N GLY A 13 14.98 -16.63 26.23
CA GLY A 13 13.79 -16.57 27.07
C GLY A 13 12.49 -16.48 26.26
N PRO A 14 11.33 -16.85 26.85
CA PRO A 14 10.04 -16.91 26.15
C PRO A 14 9.63 -15.56 25.54
N VAL A 15 9.95 -14.45 26.21
CA VAL A 15 9.68 -13.09 25.70
C VAL A 15 10.48 -12.79 24.44
N VAL A 16 11.77 -13.12 24.41
CA VAL A 16 12.64 -12.89 23.24
C VAL A 16 12.18 -13.71 22.04
N LYS A 17 11.78 -14.97 22.26
CA LYS A 17 11.20 -15.82 21.21
C LYS A 17 9.91 -15.23 20.64
N LEU A 18 9.03 -14.71 21.48
CA LEU A 18 7.80 -14.04 21.06
C LEU A 18 8.10 -12.81 20.19
N VAL A 19 9.05 -11.97 20.62
CA VAL A 19 9.48 -10.78 19.85
C VAL A 19 10.02 -11.18 18.48
N MET A 20 10.91 -12.18 18.40
CA MET A 20 11.44 -12.66 17.12
C MET A 20 10.35 -13.21 16.20
N LEU A 21 9.40 -13.99 16.73
CA LEU A 21 8.28 -14.53 15.96
C LEU A 21 7.37 -13.42 15.42
N LEU A 22 7.09 -12.41 16.24
CA LEU A 22 6.28 -11.26 15.85
C LEU A 22 6.97 -10.42 14.76
N LEU A 23 8.28 -10.18 14.88
CA LEU A 23 9.05 -9.50 13.84
C LEU A 23 9.08 -10.30 12.54
N LEU A 24 9.21 -11.63 12.61
CA LEU A 24 9.13 -12.51 11.45
C LEU A 24 7.76 -12.42 10.76
N PHE A 25 6.68 -12.42 11.53
CA PHE A 25 5.33 -12.25 11.01
C PHE A 25 5.17 -10.91 10.29
N PHE A 26 5.60 -9.80 10.88
CA PHE A 26 5.56 -8.49 10.24
C PHE A 26 6.41 -8.42 8.96
N SER A 27 7.55 -9.11 8.93
CA SER A 27 8.38 -9.22 7.72
C SER A 27 7.63 -9.91 6.58
N VAL A 28 7.02 -11.07 6.84
CA VAL A 28 6.25 -11.82 5.83
C VAL A 28 5.07 -11.00 5.30
N VAL A 29 4.30 -10.36 6.20
CA VAL A 29 3.17 -9.50 5.81
C VAL A 29 3.64 -8.30 4.98
N SER A 30 4.75 -7.68 5.37
CA SER A 30 5.31 -6.53 4.63
C SER A 30 5.69 -6.91 3.20
N TRP A 31 6.39 -8.04 3.02
CA TRP A 31 6.71 -8.56 1.69
C TRP A 31 5.47 -8.87 0.86
N ALA A 32 4.45 -9.49 1.45
CA ALA A 32 3.19 -9.77 0.76
C ALA A 32 2.53 -8.48 0.24
N ILE A 33 2.48 -7.42 1.06
CA ILE A 33 1.93 -6.12 0.66
C ILE A 33 2.79 -5.48 -0.43
N ILE A 34 4.12 -5.51 -0.31
CA ILE A 34 5.05 -4.97 -1.30
C ILE A 34 4.83 -5.62 -2.67
N PHE A 35 4.78 -6.95 -2.75
CA PHE A 35 4.55 -7.66 -4.01
C PHE A 35 3.18 -7.35 -4.60
N PHE A 36 2.12 -7.35 -3.77
CA PHE A 36 0.78 -7.00 -4.23
C PHE A 36 0.73 -5.58 -4.80
N LYS A 37 1.28 -4.60 -4.08
CA LYS A 37 1.29 -3.20 -4.51
C LYS A 37 2.15 -2.96 -5.74
N TYR A 38 3.32 -3.58 -5.81
CA TYR A 38 4.19 -3.50 -6.97
C TYR A 38 3.45 -3.97 -8.24
N ARG A 39 2.77 -5.13 -8.17
CA ARG A 39 1.98 -5.64 -9.30
C ARG A 39 0.78 -4.76 -9.64
N TYR A 40 0.06 -4.27 -8.62
CA TYR A 40 -1.10 -3.41 -8.81
C TYR A 40 -0.73 -2.09 -9.49
N LEU A 41 0.33 -1.42 -9.02
CA LEU A 41 0.80 -0.16 -9.61
C LEU A 41 1.35 -0.38 -11.02
N ALA A 42 2.10 -1.46 -11.26
CA ALA A 42 2.58 -1.78 -12.59
C ALA A 42 1.43 -2.05 -13.59
N ALA A 43 0.35 -2.70 -13.14
CA ALA A 43 -0.85 -2.90 -13.95
C ALA A 43 -1.60 -1.59 -14.21
N ALA A 44 -1.77 -0.76 -13.17
CA ALA A 44 -2.39 0.56 -13.27
C ALA A 44 -1.67 1.45 -14.28
N GLU A 45 -0.33 1.49 -14.25
CA GLU A 45 0.47 2.31 -15.16
C GLU A 45 0.33 1.87 -16.63
N ARG A 46 0.31 0.55 -16.86
CA ARG A 46 0.10 -0.03 -18.21
C ARG A 46 -1.29 0.30 -18.77
N GLU A 47 -2.33 0.15 -17.95
CA GLU A 47 -3.68 0.54 -18.34
C GLU A 47 -3.81 2.04 -18.54
N ASN A 48 -3.13 2.85 -17.72
CA ASN A 48 -3.15 4.31 -17.85
C ASN A 48 -2.59 4.76 -19.20
N ALA A 49 -1.45 4.20 -19.63
CA ALA A 49 -0.89 4.46 -20.96
C ALA A 49 -1.84 4.06 -22.09
N SER A 50 -2.53 2.92 -21.94
CA SER A 50 -3.50 2.40 -22.91
C SER A 50 -4.77 3.25 -22.99
N PHE A 51 -5.26 3.70 -21.83
CA PHE A 51 -6.37 4.64 -21.71
C PHE A 51 -6.02 5.96 -22.39
N PHE A 52 -4.86 6.56 -22.08
CA PHE A 52 -4.46 7.85 -22.64
C PHE A 52 -4.35 7.83 -24.18
N ASN A 53 -3.80 6.75 -24.76
CA ASN A 53 -3.74 6.59 -26.21
C ASN A 53 -5.14 6.42 -26.84
N SER A 54 -6.05 5.73 -26.15
CA SER A 54 -7.44 5.54 -26.60
C SER A 54 -8.24 6.85 -26.48
N PHE A 55 -8.06 7.57 -25.37
CA PHE A 55 -8.69 8.85 -25.08
C PHE A 55 -8.29 9.91 -26.12
N ARG A 56 -7.00 10.01 -26.47
CA ARG A 56 -6.52 10.95 -27.49
C ARG A 56 -7.09 10.67 -28.89
N LYS A 57 -7.45 9.43 -29.19
CA LYS A 57 -8.03 9.02 -30.49
C LYS A 57 -9.55 9.13 -30.52
N ALA A 58 -10.20 9.17 -29.37
CA ALA A 58 -11.63 9.30 -29.26
C ALA A 58 -12.06 10.71 -29.72
N ARG A 59 -12.95 10.76 -30.72
CA ARG A 59 -13.52 12.01 -31.23
C ARG A 59 -14.92 12.31 -30.68
N ASP A 60 -15.62 11.29 -30.15
CA ASP A 60 -17.01 11.40 -29.71
C ASP A 60 -17.18 11.08 -28.21
N THR A 61 -18.07 11.80 -27.52
CA THR A 61 -18.39 11.62 -26.09
C THR A 61 -18.89 10.22 -25.74
N ALA A 62 -19.63 9.56 -26.64
CA ALA A 62 -20.06 8.17 -26.47
C ALA A 62 -18.88 7.19 -26.46
N SER A 63 -17.87 7.43 -27.31
CA SER A 63 -16.66 6.61 -27.36
C SER A 63 -15.79 6.81 -26.12
N LEU A 64 -15.78 8.01 -25.53
CA LEU A 64 -15.08 8.33 -24.29
C LEU A 64 -15.66 7.58 -23.08
N PHE A 65 -17.00 7.49 -22.98
CA PHE A 65 -17.66 6.73 -21.90
C PHE A 65 -17.40 5.21 -22.03
N ALA A 66 -17.40 4.69 -23.26
CA ALA A 66 -17.07 3.29 -23.53
C ALA A 66 -15.61 2.95 -23.19
N VAL A 67 -14.67 3.87 -23.46
CA VAL A 67 -13.25 3.73 -23.09
C VAL A 67 -13.08 3.74 -21.57
N GLY A 68 -13.81 4.59 -20.83
CA GLY A 68 -13.81 4.63 -19.37
C GLY A 68 -14.39 3.36 -18.69
N LYS A 69 -15.20 2.57 -19.40
CA LYS A 69 -15.66 1.25 -18.96
C LYS A 69 -14.64 0.13 -19.22
N LYS A 70 -13.77 0.30 -20.21
CA LYS A 70 -12.81 -0.73 -20.65
C LYS A 70 -11.58 -0.84 -19.74
N TYR A 71 -11.13 0.27 -19.17
CA TYR A 71 -9.93 0.34 -18.33
C TYR A 71 -10.30 0.66 -16.88
N VAL A 72 -10.58 -0.37 -16.09
CA VAL A 72 -11.10 -0.23 -14.71
C VAL A 72 -9.98 -0.13 -13.67
N ILE A 73 -8.77 -0.58 -14.01
CA ILE A 73 -7.61 -0.54 -13.12
C ILE A 73 -6.87 0.81 -13.26
N SER A 74 -7.00 1.51 -14.40
CA SER A 74 -6.47 2.87 -14.58
C SER A 74 -7.10 3.88 -13.60
N PRO A 75 -6.28 4.56 -12.77
CA PRO A 75 -6.75 5.62 -11.88
C PRO A 75 -7.40 6.78 -12.64
N MET A 76 -6.81 7.19 -13.77
CA MET A 76 -7.29 8.31 -14.58
C MET A 76 -8.66 8.01 -15.21
N SER A 77 -8.87 6.77 -15.67
CA SER A 77 -10.16 6.30 -16.19
C SER A 77 -11.24 6.30 -15.10
N ASN A 78 -10.89 5.91 -13.86
CA ASN A 78 -11.81 5.93 -12.73
C ASN A 78 -12.23 7.35 -12.33
N VAL A 79 -11.27 8.29 -12.27
CA VAL A 79 -11.56 9.71 -12.01
C VAL A 79 -12.44 10.29 -13.10
N TYR A 80 -12.11 10.04 -14.37
CA TYR A 80 -12.90 10.49 -15.52
C TYR A 80 -14.34 9.96 -15.44
N ARG A 81 -14.53 8.66 -15.25
CA ARG A 81 -15.87 8.05 -15.14
C ARG A 81 -16.65 8.61 -13.96
N ALA A 82 -16.01 8.81 -12.82
CA ALA A 82 -16.66 9.34 -11.62
C ALA A 82 -17.15 10.77 -11.85
N VAL A 83 -16.32 11.65 -12.42
CA VAL A 83 -16.69 13.02 -12.80
C VAL A 83 -17.83 13.04 -13.82
N PHE A 84 -17.75 12.23 -14.88
CA PHE A 84 -18.78 12.19 -15.93
C PHE A 84 -20.11 11.58 -15.48
N THR A 85 -20.13 10.86 -14.35
CA THR A 85 -21.36 10.30 -13.76
C THR A 85 -21.92 11.21 -12.67
N ASP A 86 -21.06 11.94 -11.93
CA ASP A 86 -21.43 12.77 -10.78
C ASP A 86 -21.92 14.17 -11.19
N ILE A 87 -21.55 14.65 -12.39
CA ILE A 87 -21.84 16.03 -12.82
C ILE A 87 -22.52 16.05 -14.19
N GLU A 88 -23.58 16.85 -14.34
CA GLU A 88 -24.16 17.20 -15.64
C GLU A 88 -23.22 18.18 -16.38
N LEU A 89 -22.28 17.66 -17.15
CA LEU A 89 -21.25 18.44 -17.84
C LEU A 89 -21.79 19.54 -18.78
N GLU A 90 -23.02 19.40 -19.27
CA GLU A 90 -23.67 20.41 -20.13
C GLU A 90 -24.06 21.68 -19.36
N ARG A 91 -24.19 21.59 -18.04
CA ARG A 91 -24.62 22.69 -17.16
C ARG A 91 -23.56 23.09 -16.12
N ALA A 92 -22.53 22.27 -15.95
CA ALA A 92 -21.48 22.49 -14.97
C ALA A 92 -20.56 23.63 -15.40
N ASP A 93 -20.27 24.54 -14.48
CA ASP A 93 -19.22 25.53 -14.68
C ASP A 93 -17.83 24.89 -14.51
N ASN A 94 -16.80 25.52 -15.07
CA ASN A 94 -15.42 25.07 -15.02
C ASN A 94 -14.92 24.87 -13.58
N ASP A 95 -15.37 25.71 -12.64
CA ASP A 95 -15.00 25.61 -11.24
C ASP A 95 -15.61 24.38 -10.55
N GLU A 96 -16.84 24.01 -10.92
CA GLU A 96 -17.51 22.82 -10.41
C GLU A 96 -16.81 21.54 -10.92
N ILE A 97 -16.47 21.51 -12.22
CA ILE A 97 -15.71 20.41 -12.83
C ILE A 97 -14.35 20.26 -12.14
N ARG A 98 -13.61 21.37 -11.94
CA ARG A 98 -12.30 21.36 -11.26
C ARG A 98 -12.40 20.82 -9.83
N ARG A 99 -13.43 21.24 -9.09
CA ARG A 99 -13.65 20.81 -7.71
C ARG A 99 -13.94 19.31 -7.63
N SER A 100 -14.81 18.80 -8.49
CA SER A 100 -15.13 17.38 -8.54
C SER A 100 -13.95 16.53 -9.01
N LEU A 101 -13.19 17.00 -10.01
CA LEU A 101 -11.96 16.33 -10.46
C LEU A 101 -10.97 16.18 -9.29
N LYS A 102 -10.70 17.25 -8.55
CA LYS A 102 -9.78 17.24 -7.40
C LYS A 102 -10.27 16.32 -6.27
N ARG A 103 -11.58 16.26 -6.05
CA ARG A 103 -12.19 15.33 -5.08
C ARG A 103 -11.94 13.88 -5.47
N PHE A 104 -12.25 13.50 -6.71
CA PHE A 104 -12.10 12.11 -7.17
C PHE A 104 -10.63 11.70 -7.33
N GLU A 105 -9.75 12.63 -7.71
CA GLU A 105 -8.30 12.43 -7.68
C GLU A 105 -7.82 12.08 -6.27
N THR A 106 -8.26 12.83 -5.26
CA THR A 106 -7.91 12.55 -3.85
C THR A 106 -8.40 11.18 -3.40
N LEU A 107 -9.61 10.79 -3.79
CA LEU A 107 -10.18 9.47 -3.46
C LEU A 107 -9.41 8.32 -4.12
N GLU A 108 -9.04 8.46 -5.40
CA GLU A 108 -8.29 7.42 -6.10
C GLU A 108 -6.84 7.33 -5.59
N SER A 109 -6.22 8.46 -5.23
CA SER A 109 -4.92 8.49 -4.53
C SER A 109 -4.98 7.76 -3.20
N ALA A 110 -6.00 8.01 -2.36
CA ALA A 110 -6.18 7.30 -1.09
C ALA A 110 -6.34 5.77 -1.29
N LYS A 111 -7.00 5.35 -2.37
CA LYS A 111 -7.13 3.93 -2.74
C LYS A 111 -5.79 3.33 -3.16
N LEU A 112 -4.97 4.08 -3.91
CA LEU A 112 -3.61 3.70 -4.28
C LEU A 112 -2.69 3.59 -3.06
N GLU A 113 -2.93 4.38 -2.02
CA GLU A 113 -2.18 4.36 -0.77
C GLU A 113 -2.62 3.27 0.22
N ARG A 114 -3.74 2.58 -0.04
CA ARG A 114 -4.27 1.54 0.86
C ARG A 114 -3.20 0.51 1.23
N HIS A 115 -3.07 0.22 2.54
CA HIS A 115 -2.06 -0.65 3.15
C HIS A 115 -0.63 -0.10 3.21
N LEU A 116 -0.29 1.00 2.53
CA LEU A 116 1.02 1.65 2.72
C LEU A 116 1.18 2.18 4.15
N GLY A 117 0.08 2.61 4.78
CA GLY A 117 0.06 2.98 6.20
C GLY A 117 0.57 1.86 7.11
N PHE A 118 0.22 0.60 6.83
CA PHE A 118 0.72 -0.54 7.60
C PHE A 118 2.24 -0.70 7.46
N LEU A 119 2.77 -0.57 6.25
CA LEU A 119 4.22 -0.59 6.00
C LEU A 119 4.93 0.55 6.71
N ALA A 120 4.36 1.76 6.70
CA ALA A 120 4.90 2.92 7.39
C ALA A 120 4.94 2.70 8.91
N THR A 121 3.84 2.26 9.51
CA THR A 121 3.79 1.96 10.96
C THR A 121 4.71 0.80 11.32
N THR A 122 4.76 -0.26 10.52
CA THR A 122 5.64 -1.40 10.77
C THR A 122 7.09 -0.97 10.70
N GLY A 123 7.47 -0.19 9.68
CA GLY A 123 8.84 0.32 9.51
C GLY A 123 9.31 1.23 10.65
N SER A 124 8.41 2.03 11.23
CA SER A 124 8.76 2.90 12.37
C SER A 124 8.70 2.19 13.72
N THR A 125 7.80 1.21 13.90
CA THR A 125 7.53 0.58 15.22
C THR A 125 8.41 -0.64 15.47
N THR A 126 8.74 -1.43 14.44
CA THR A 126 9.52 -2.67 14.61
C THR A 126 10.92 -2.49 15.22
N PRO A 127 11.66 -1.39 14.99
CA PRO A 127 12.92 -1.15 15.70
C PRO A 127 12.76 -1.11 17.22
N PHE A 128 11.68 -0.49 17.72
CA PHE A 128 11.39 -0.43 19.15
C PHE A 128 11.00 -1.79 19.72
N ILE A 129 10.27 -2.61 18.95
CA ILE A 129 9.92 -3.98 19.34
C ILE A 129 11.19 -4.84 19.44
N GLY A 130 12.12 -4.70 18.49
CA GLY A 130 13.42 -5.37 18.55
C GLY A 130 14.26 -4.93 19.74
N LEU A 131 14.35 -3.62 19.99
CA LEU A 131 15.04 -3.04 21.14
C LEU A 131 14.45 -3.54 22.47
N PHE A 132 13.13 -3.64 22.57
CA PHE A 132 12.48 -4.23 23.74
C PHE A 132 12.94 -5.68 23.99
N GLY A 133 13.01 -6.49 22.93
CA GLY A 133 13.52 -7.86 23.02
C GLY A 133 14.97 -7.94 23.52
N THR A 134 15.85 -7.03 23.07
CA THR A 134 17.24 -7.01 23.53
C THR A 134 17.37 -6.57 24.98
N VAL A 135 16.66 -5.51 25.40
CA VAL A 135 16.66 -5.03 26.79
C VAL A 135 16.14 -6.11 27.73
N TRP A 136 15.04 -6.78 27.36
CA TRP A 136 14.49 -7.87 28.16
C TRP A 136 15.48 -9.03 28.30
N GLY A 137 16.11 -9.46 27.20
CA GLY A 137 17.09 -10.55 27.22
C GLY A 137 18.30 -10.25 28.10
N ILE A 138 18.77 -8.99 28.08
CA ILE A 138 19.85 -8.53 28.95
C ILE A 138 19.39 -8.56 30.43
N MET A 139 18.20 -8.04 30.74
CA MET A 139 17.65 -8.05 32.10
C MET A 139 17.51 -9.47 32.65
N ASP A 140 17.04 -10.42 31.84
CA ASP A 140 16.92 -11.83 32.22
C ASP A 140 18.28 -12.46 32.51
N SER A 141 19.29 -12.12 31.69
CA SER A 141 20.68 -12.58 31.90
C SER A 141 21.26 -12.06 33.22
N PHE A 142 21.03 -10.79 33.57
CA PHE A 142 21.49 -10.22 34.83
C PHE A 142 20.78 -10.84 36.05
N ARG A 143 19.48 -11.14 35.96
CA ARG A 143 18.73 -11.86 37.00
C ARG A 143 19.19 -13.30 37.19
N GLY A 144 19.80 -13.92 36.18
CA GLY A 144 20.35 -15.27 36.30
C GLY A 144 21.73 -15.31 36.98
N ILE A 145 22.43 -14.19 37.07
CA ILE A 145 23.77 -14.08 37.68
C ILE A 145 23.69 -13.58 39.12
N GLY A 146 22.72 -12.71 39.45
CA GLY A 146 22.51 -12.15 40.79
C GLY A 146 21.46 -12.90 41.59
#